data_AF-A0AAT9LV67-F1
#
_entry.id   AF-A0AAT9LV67-F1
#
_cell.length_a   1.000
_cell.length_b   1.000
_cell.length_c   1.000
_cell.angle_alpha   90.00
_cell.angle_beta   90.00
_cell.angle_gamma   90.00
#
_symmetry.space_group_name_H-M   'P 1'
#
loop_
_entity.id
_entity.type
_entity.pdbx_description
1 polymer ?
#
loop_
_entity_poly.entity_id
_entity_poly.type
_entity_poly.pdbx_seq_one_letter_code
_entity_poly.pdbx_strand_id
1 'polypeptide(L)'
;MTCNGSSCFGQDPIATGCANDAQTYKSFYLQNIDLYVEARWSPACNAAWARASTCCNAQGTLSVGQPPQLGQSTSIPSGYTRMIVWAGGPRACVIVTDPPGIPNTCTPA
;
A
#
# COMPACT_ATOMS: atom_id res chain seq x y z
N MET A 1 -9.43 -16.85 6.03
CA MET A 1 -9.66 -15.39 6.14
C MET A 1 -10.21 -15.09 7.51
N THR A 2 -9.61 -14.17 8.26
CA THR A 2 -9.96 -13.94 9.69
C THR A 2 -10.62 -12.60 9.99
N CYS A 3 -10.78 -11.70 9.00
CA CYS A 3 -11.44 -10.41 9.16
C CYS A 3 -12.24 -10.03 7.89
N ASN A 4 -13.16 -9.06 8.02
CA ASN A 4 -13.90 -8.44 6.90
C ASN A 4 -14.25 -6.96 7.22
N GLY A 5 -14.10 -6.08 6.22
CA GLY A 5 -14.46 -4.67 6.28
C GLY A 5 -13.69 -3.93 7.38
N SER A 6 -14.43 -3.24 8.25
CA SER A 6 -13.85 -2.47 9.38
C SER A 6 -13.03 -3.33 10.34
N SER A 7 -13.34 -4.62 10.50
CA SER A 7 -12.56 -5.51 11.37
C SER A 7 -11.17 -5.83 10.83
N CYS A 8 -10.90 -5.57 9.54
CA CYS A 8 -9.57 -5.69 8.95
C CYS A 8 -8.69 -4.46 9.16
N PHE A 9 -9.23 -3.34 9.65
CA PHE A 9 -8.45 -2.12 9.83
C PHE A 9 -7.26 -2.36 10.77
N GLY A 10 -6.05 -1.98 10.34
CA GLY A 10 -4.80 -2.17 11.09
C GLY A 10 -4.25 -3.60 11.09
N GLN A 11 -4.98 -4.56 10.52
CA GLN A 11 -4.53 -5.95 10.46
C GLN A 11 -3.51 -6.18 9.33
N ASP A 12 -2.70 -7.23 9.49
CA ASP A 12 -1.74 -7.67 8.48
C ASP A 12 -2.47 -8.47 7.37
N PRO A 13 -2.40 -8.04 6.09
CA PRO A 13 -3.12 -8.71 5.00
C PRO A 13 -2.67 -10.16 4.74
N ILE A 14 -1.41 -10.50 5.03
CA ILE A 14 -0.88 -11.87 4.87
C ILE A 14 -1.37 -12.73 6.02
N ALA A 15 -1.21 -12.28 7.27
CA ALA A 15 -1.60 -13.04 8.45
C ALA A 15 -3.11 -13.33 8.50
N THR A 16 -3.94 -12.42 7.99
CA THR A 16 -5.41 -12.63 7.92
C THR A 16 -5.85 -13.47 6.72
N GLY A 17 -4.95 -13.70 5.75
CA GLY A 17 -5.24 -14.36 4.48
C GLY A 17 -5.97 -13.48 3.46
N CYS A 18 -6.12 -12.17 3.70
CA CYS A 18 -6.66 -11.23 2.71
C CYS A 18 -5.76 -11.11 1.47
N ALA A 19 -4.46 -11.38 1.61
CA ALA A 19 -3.52 -11.35 0.49
C ALA A 19 -3.82 -12.41 -0.59
N ASN A 20 -4.55 -13.48 -0.27
CA ASN A 20 -4.73 -14.64 -1.16
C ASN A 20 -5.62 -14.36 -2.38
N ASP A 21 -6.63 -13.49 -2.24
CA ASP A 21 -7.53 -13.06 -3.33
C ASP A 21 -7.30 -11.59 -3.72
N ALA A 22 -6.16 -11.04 -3.31
CA ALA A 22 -5.86 -9.63 -3.46
C ALA A 22 -5.54 -9.24 -4.90
N GLN A 23 -6.26 -8.25 -5.42
CA GLN A 23 -6.05 -7.68 -6.75
C GLN A 23 -5.37 -6.32 -6.65
N THR A 24 -4.51 -6.03 -7.62
CA THR A 24 -3.95 -4.68 -7.80
C THR A 24 -4.95 -3.87 -8.62
N TYR A 25 -5.56 -2.84 -8.02
CA TYR A 25 -6.54 -2.00 -8.71
C TYR A 25 -5.92 -0.69 -9.23
N LYS A 26 -4.81 -0.24 -8.63
CA LYS A 26 -4.00 0.88 -9.11
C LYS A 26 -2.53 0.59 -8.84
N SER A 27 -1.65 1.11 -9.68
CA SER A 27 -0.21 1.03 -9.46
C SER A 27 0.52 2.19 -10.13
N PHE A 28 1.78 2.39 -9.77
CA PHE A 28 2.72 3.22 -10.51
C PHE A 28 4.13 2.66 -10.35
N TYR A 29 5.03 3.10 -11.24
CA TYR A 29 6.42 2.70 -11.25
C TYR A 29 7.33 3.93 -11.31
N LEU A 30 8.31 4.00 -10.41
CA LEU A 30 9.35 5.03 -10.40
C LEU A 30 10.64 4.43 -10.99
N GLN A 31 10.84 4.66 -12.29
CA GLN A 31 11.96 4.12 -13.07
C GLN A 31 13.33 4.45 -12.46
N ASN A 32 13.48 5.66 -11.90
CA ASN A 32 14.75 6.19 -11.40
C ASN A 32 15.34 5.38 -10.23
N ILE A 33 14.49 4.68 -9.48
CA ILE A 33 14.85 3.92 -8.28
C ILE A 33 14.31 2.49 -8.31
N ASP A 34 13.86 2.04 -9.49
CA ASP A 34 13.22 0.74 -9.72
C ASP A 34 12.22 0.38 -8.61
N LEU A 35 11.28 1.28 -8.33
CA LEU A 35 10.27 1.11 -7.28
C LEU A 35 8.89 0.95 -7.90
N TYR A 36 8.29 -0.22 -7.69
CA TYR A 36 6.91 -0.53 -8.07
C TYR A 36 6.00 -0.47 -6.85
N VAL A 37 4.96 0.38 -6.93
CA VAL A 37 3.96 0.54 -5.87
C VAL A 37 2.60 0.10 -6.39
N GLU A 38 1.98 -0.79 -5.63
CA GLU A 38 0.66 -1.35 -5.90
C GLU A 38 -0.30 -0.94 -4.80
N ALA A 39 -1.48 -0.46 -5.18
CA ALA A 39 -2.63 -0.42 -4.30
C ALA A 39 -3.39 -1.74 -4.49
N ARG A 40 -3.48 -2.52 -3.41
CA ARG A 40 -4.05 -3.87 -3.39
C ARG A 40 -5.34 -3.88 -2.61
N TRP A 41 -6.29 -4.69 -3.06
CA TRP A 41 -7.60 -4.86 -2.44
C TRP A 41 -8.05 -6.32 -2.51
N SER A 42 -8.66 -6.79 -1.43
CA SER A 42 -9.30 -8.11 -1.37
C SER A 42 -10.82 -7.95 -1.39
N PRO A 43 -11.51 -8.48 -2.41
CA PRO A 43 -12.97 -8.51 -2.43
C PRO A 43 -13.56 -9.26 -1.23
N ALA A 44 -12.97 -10.38 -0.82
CA ALA A 44 -13.50 -11.17 0.29
C ALA A 44 -13.27 -10.50 1.66
N CYS A 45 -12.17 -9.77 1.85
CA CYS A 45 -11.94 -8.98 3.06
C CYS A 45 -12.58 -7.59 3.05
N ASN A 46 -13.03 -7.09 1.89
CA ASN A 46 -13.45 -5.70 1.71
C ASN A 46 -12.45 -4.68 2.30
N ALA A 47 -11.15 -4.93 2.07
CA ALA A 47 -10.04 -4.21 2.68
C ALA A 47 -8.90 -3.99 1.68
N ALA A 48 -8.18 -2.89 1.83
CA ALA A 48 -7.10 -2.49 0.95
C ALA A 48 -5.82 -2.10 1.69
N TRP A 49 -4.69 -2.22 1.00
CA TRP A 49 -3.36 -1.87 1.50
C TRP A 49 -2.45 -1.48 0.33
N ALA A 50 -1.36 -0.79 0.62
CA ALA A 50 -0.31 -0.55 -0.36
C ALA A 50 0.78 -1.61 -0.25
N ARG A 51 1.41 -1.98 -1.36
CA ARG A 51 2.60 -2.83 -1.43
C ARG A 51 3.66 -2.13 -2.25
N ALA A 52 4.88 -2.11 -1.75
CA ALA A 52 6.06 -1.63 -2.45
C ALA A 52 7.00 -2.81 -2.73
N SER A 53 7.53 -2.85 -3.95
CA SER A 53 8.59 -3.77 -4.36
C SER A 53 9.66 -2.98 -5.11
N THR A 54 10.91 -3.09 -4.70
CA THR A 54 12.05 -2.49 -5.41
C THR A 54 13.23 -3.46 -5.38
N CYS A 55 14.08 -3.39 -6.40
CA CYS A 55 15.34 -4.11 -6.42
C CYS A 55 16.49 -3.33 -5.74
N CYS A 56 16.28 -2.05 -5.42
CA CYS A 56 17.29 -1.12 -4.90
C CYS A 56 17.03 -0.75 -3.42
N ASN A 57 18.05 -0.28 -2.71
CA ASN A 57 17.94 0.12 -1.30
C ASN A 57 17.28 1.51 -1.11
N ALA A 58 16.28 1.86 -1.91
CA ALA A 58 15.56 3.11 -1.76
C ALA A 58 14.89 3.17 -0.38
N GLN A 59 15.08 4.28 0.32
CA GLN A 59 14.48 4.51 1.63
C GLN A 59 13.34 5.51 1.54
N GLY A 60 12.36 5.32 2.39
CA GLY A 60 11.19 6.17 2.42
C GLY A 60 10.03 5.53 3.15
N THR A 61 8.86 6.11 2.97
CA THR A 61 7.64 5.74 3.67
C THR A 61 6.54 5.45 2.66
N LEU A 62 5.96 4.26 2.75
CA LEU A 62 4.77 3.83 2.02
C LEU A 62 3.53 4.01 2.92
N SER A 63 2.48 4.60 2.38
CA SER A 63 1.19 4.80 3.06
C SER A 63 0.02 4.46 2.15
N VAL A 64 -1.16 4.23 2.75
CA VAL A 64 -2.40 3.93 2.04
C VAL A 64 -3.54 4.76 2.60
N GLY A 65 -4.45 5.19 1.73
CA GLY A 65 -5.64 5.95 2.10
C GLY A 65 -5.48 7.46 2.01
N GLN A 66 -6.56 8.15 2.36
CA GLN A 66 -6.61 9.60 2.51
C GLN A 66 -7.38 9.92 3.79
N PRO A 67 -7.14 11.07 4.43
CA PRO A 67 -7.95 11.48 5.59
C PRO A 67 -9.44 11.37 5.27
N PRO A 68 -10.28 10.79 6.16
CA PRO A 68 -9.98 10.36 7.53
C PRO A 68 -9.45 8.92 7.67
N GLN A 69 -9.47 8.12 6.61
CA GLN A 69 -9.02 6.73 6.63
C GLN A 69 -7.57 6.62 6.14
N LEU A 70 -6.63 7.02 7.01
CA LEU A 70 -5.21 6.84 6.76
C LEU A 70 -4.74 5.50 7.36
N GLY A 71 -4.17 4.65 6.53
CA GLY A 71 -3.53 3.43 6.97
C GLY A 71 -2.19 3.70 7.65
N GLN A 72 -1.70 2.70 8.38
CA GLN A 72 -0.36 2.79 8.95
C GLN A 72 0.69 2.83 7.85
N SER A 73 1.67 3.71 8.05
CA SER A 73 2.80 3.82 7.15
C SER A 73 3.85 2.76 7.46
N THR A 74 4.59 2.31 6.46
CA THR A 74 5.72 1.38 6.60
C THR A 74 6.92 1.87 5.80
N SER A 75 8.13 1.44 6.17
CA SER A 75 9.34 1.77 5.40
C SER A 75 9.47 0.94 4.12
N ILE A 76 9.93 1.55 3.05
CA ILE A 76 10.49 0.87 1.86
C ILE A 76 12.01 0.63 2.10
N PRO A 77 12.69 -0.33 1.42
CA PRO A 77 12.45 -0.81 0.05
C PRO A 77 11.31 -1.83 -0.12
N SER A 78 11.13 -2.79 0.79
CA SER A 78 10.14 -3.85 0.61
C SER A 78 9.20 -3.93 1.79
N GLY A 79 7.90 -3.91 1.50
CA GLY A 79 6.89 -3.95 2.54
C GLY A 79 5.50 -3.70 2.01
N TYR A 80 4.53 -3.93 2.87
CA TYR A 80 3.14 -3.59 2.63
C TYR A 80 2.60 -2.88 3.87
N THR A 81 1.65 -1.96 3.67
CA THR A 81 1.00 -1.29 4.79
C THR A 81 0.04 -2.25 5.49
N ARG A 82 -0.37 -1.90 6.70
CA ARG A 82 -1.57 -2.52 7.28
C ARG A 82 -2.81 -2.17 6.47
N MET A 83 -3.82 -3.00 6.61
CA MET A 83 -5.06 -2.84 5.87
C MET A 83 -5.88 -1.66 6.39
N ILE A 84 -6.60 -1.04 5.46
CA ILE A 84 -7.70 -0.12 5.71
C ILE A 84 -8.98 -0.65 5.08
N VAL A 85 -10.12 -0.08 5.45
CA VAL A 85 -11.39 -0.42 4.81
C VAL A 85 -11.37 0.03 3.35
N TRP A 86 -11.97 -0.77 2.47
CA TRP A 86 -12.21 -0.33 1.11
C TRP A 86 -13.26 0.78 1.07
N ALA A 87 -12.82 2.02 0.87
CA ALA A 87 -13.68 3.20 0.76
C ALA A 87 -13.69 3.77 -0.67
N GLY A 88 -13.86 2.90 -1.68
CA GLY A 88 -13.94 3.33 -3.08
C GLY A 88 -12.59 3.54 -3.77
N GLY A 89 -11.57 2.77 -3.38
CA GLY A 89 -10.27 2.80 -4.05
C GLY A 89 -9.27 3.78 -3.43
N PRO A 90 -8.85 3.56 -2.16
CA PRO A 90 -7.87 4.42 -1.51
C PRO A 90 -6.57 4.54 -2.30
N ARG A 91 -5.83 5.62 -2.12
CA ARG A 91 -4.57 5.83 -2.84
C ARG A 91 -3.41 5.18 -2.09
N ALA A 92 -2.48 4.57 -2.81
CA ALA A 92 -1.18 4.21 -2.28
C ALA A 92 -0.21 5.35 -2.56
N CYS A 93 0.53 5.81 -1.55
CA CYS A 93 1.46 6.93 -1.63
C CYS A 93 2.84 6.52 -1.13
N VAL A 94 3.87 7.08 -1.74
CA VAL A 94 5.25 6.93 -1.29
C VAL A 94 5.92 8.28 -1.14
N ILE A 95 6.67 8.42 -0.06
CA ILE A 95 7.59 9.52 0.22
C ILE A 95 8.99 8.92 0.23
N VAL A 96 9.80 9.22 -0.77
CA VAL A 96 11.17 8.71 -0.87
C VAL A 96 12.09 9.71 -0.18
N THR A 97 12.89 9.22 0.77
CA THR A 97 13.87 10.03 1.52
C THR A 97 15.29 9.82 1.02
N ASP A 98 15.58 8.65 0.42
CA ASP A 98 16.86 8.35 -0.21
C ASP A 98 16.65 7.48 -1.47
N PRO A 99 17.16 7.89 -2.64
CA PRO A 99 17.91 9.13 -2.90
C PRO A 99 17.03 10.40 -2.83
N PRO A 100 17.60 11.57 -2.49
CA PRO A 100 16.87 12.83 -2.46
C PRO A 100 16.46 13.28 -3.88
N GLY A 101 15.43 14.13 -3.96
CA GLY A 101 14.95 14.72 -5.23
C GLY A 101 13.88 13.89 -5.95
N ILE A 102 13.46 12.76 -5.39
CA ILE A 102 12.31 12.00 -5.88
C ILE A 102 11.02 12.62 -5.32
N PRO A 103 10.06 13.02 -6.18
CA PRO A 103 8.82 13.62 -5.71
C PRO A 103 7.92 12.61 -5.00
N ASN A 104 7.19 13.08 -3.99
CA ASN A 104 6.13 12.32 -3.36
C ASN A 104 5.12 11.90 -4.42
N THR A 105 4.92 10.59 -4.55
CA THR A 105 4.12 10.03 -5.65
C THR A 105 3.02 9.16 -5.07
N CYS A 106 1.81 9.28 -5.63
CA CYS A 106 0.67 8.47 -5.26
C CYS A 106 0.03 7.85 -6.50
N THR A 107 -0.64 6.71 -6.34
CA THR A 107 -1.52 6.18 -7.39
C THR A 107 -2.57 7.21 -7.79
N PRO A 108 -3.13 7.14 -9.02
CA PRO A 108 -4.19 8.04 -9.46
C PRO A 108 -5.39 8.08 -8.49
N ALA A 109 -6.12 9.20 -8.48
CA ALA A 109 -7.40 9.31 -7.76
C ALA A 109 -8.46 8.40 -8.38
#